data_AF-U2AW03-F1
#
_entry.id   AF-U2AW03-F1
#
_cell.length_a   1.000
_cell.length_b   1.000
_cell.length_c   1.000
_cell.angle_alpha   90.00
_cell.angle_beta   90.00
_cell.angle_gamma   90.00
#
_symmetry.space_group_name_H-M   'P 1'
#
loop_
_entity.id
_entity.type
_entity.pdbx_description
1 polymer ?
#
loop_
_entity_poly.entity_id
_entity_poly.type
_entity_poly.pdbx_seq_one_letter_code
_entity_poly.pdbx_strand_id
1 'polypeptide(L)'
;MFKEKILQLLKTKYNHLGLSGQVLEGVAANLSAYVTEESQVEPATAGAEAMLKLFQSYADNRVNTFKAESEKYKKEADDWKAKAEKSNEPTPAPSAGNQGNAEMNAIIEKLNTLQNSFAEFQKGKTAESLKEQFVRLMKEKNIPESYYSHSLVGRDFADISAVETLANAVTEGFGKQEQELSARGFSYSKAPDTPDDPQKEEEAIANLIEQETEKLTTSNK
;
A
#
# COMPACT_ATOMS: atom_id res chain seq x y z
N MET A 1 3.28 -26.51 20.60
CA MET A 1 4.32 -27.56 20.39
C MET A 1 4.83 -27.60 18.94
N PHE A 2 3.98 -27.46 17.92
CA PHE A 2 4.45 -27.54 16.52
C PHE A 2 5.33 -26.38 16.04
N LYS A 3 5.19 -25.18 16.64
CA LYS A 3 6.02 -24.01 16.33
C LYS A 3 7.53 -24.27 16.45
N GLU A 4 7.98 -24.91 17.53
CA GLU A 4 9.41 -25.18 17.77
C GLU A 4 9.96 -26.23 16.80
N LYS A 5 9.17 -27.26 16.50
CA LYS A 5 9.51 -28.28 15.50
C LYS A 5 9.61 -27.67 14.09
N ILE A 6 8.64 -26.86 13.68
CA ILE A 6 8.66 -26.14 12.40
C ILE A 6 9.86 -25.20 12.34
N LEU A 7 10.16 -24.47 13.42
CA LEU A 7 11.29 -23.56 13.48
C LEU A 7 12.64 -24.28 13.34
N GLN A 8 12.82 -25.41 14.02
CA GLN A 8 14.03 -26.22 13.85
C GLN A 8 14.16 -26.71 12.42
N LEU A 9 13.07 -27.21 11.82
CA LEU A 9 13.07 -27.69 10.45
C LEU A 9 13.40 -26.57 9.44
N LEU A 10 12.83 -25.38 9.63
CA LEU A 10 13.12 -24.19 8.85
C LEU A 10 14.59 -23.76 8.97
N LYS A 11 15.14 -23.74 10.19
CA LYS A 11 16.54 -23.41 10.45
C LYS A 11 17.49 -24.41 9.79
N THR A 12 17.17 -25.70 9.78
CA THR A 12 18.01 -26.72 9.15
C THR A 12 17.89 -26.72 7.62
N LYS A 13 16.67 -26.72 7.07
CA LYS A 13 16.45 -26.76 5.61
C LYS A 13 16.86 -25.46 4.91
N TYR A 14 16.59 -24.31 5.52
CA TYR A 14 16.76 -23.00 4.87
C TYR A 14 17.92 -22.17 5.43
N ASN A 15 18.86 -22.80 6.16
CA ASN A 15 20.07 -22.13 6.66
C ASN A 15 20.87 -21.44 5.54
N HIS A 16 20.86 -22.04 4.34
CA HIS A 16 21.57 -21.54 3.17
C HIS A 16 21.01 -20.22 2.61
N LEU A 17 19.80 -19.81 3.01
CA LEU A 17 19.18 -18.55 2.55
C LEU A 17 19.67 -17.31 3.32
N GLY A 18 20.45 -17.47 4.39
CA GLY A 18 21.00 -16.34 5.14
C GLY A 18 19.96 -15.47 5.87
N LEU A 19 18.74 -15.97 6.06
CA LEU A 19 17.65 -15.26 6.72
C LEU A 19 17.86 -15.21 8.25
N SER A 20 17.46 -14.10 8.88
CA SER A 20 17.59 -13.96 10.33
C SER A 20 16.64 -14.90 11.09
N GLY A 21 17.03 -15.29 12.31
CA GLY A 21 16.23 -16.16 13.17
C GLY A 21 14.82 -15.62 13.45
N GLN A 22 14.65 -14.29 13.49
CA GLN A 22 13.35 -13.64 13.68
C GLN A 22 12.40 -13.83 12.49
N VAL A 23 12.92 -13.81 11.25
CA VAL A 23 12.11 -14.06 10.05
C VAL A 23 11.63 -15.51 10.05
N LEU A 24 12.52 -16.45 10.38
CA LEU A 24 12.16 -17.86 10.51
C LEU A 24 11.17 -18.12 11.66
N GLU A 25 11.29 -17.39 12.77
CA GLU A 25 10.33 -17.44 13.89
C GLU A 25 8.95 -16.90 13.53
N GLY A 26 8.88 -15.83 12.75
CA GLY A 26 7.62 -15.28 12.23
C GLY A 26 6.92 -16.26 11.30
N VAL A 27 7.67 -16.89 10.37
CA VAL A 27 7.15 -17.92 9.47
C VAL A 27 6.72 -19.16 10.26
N ALA A 28 7.52 -19.61 11.22
CA ALA A 28 7.15 -20.74 12.09
C ALA A 28 5.89 -20.46 12.92
N ALA A 29 5.73 -19.23 13.43
CA ALA A 29 4.53 -18.82 14.16
C ALA A 29 3.29 -18.85 13.26
N ASN A 30 3.41 -18.33 12.03
CA ASN A 30 2.34 -18.33 11.05
C ASN A 30 1.93 -19.76 10.64
N LEU A 31 2.90 -20.60 10.26
CA LEU A 31 2.64 -22.00 9.91
C LEU A 31 2.07 -22.81 11.08
N SER A 32 2.52 -22.54 12.31
CA SER A 32 2.03 -23.25 13.49
C SER A 32 0.55 -22.97 13.82
N ALA A 33 -0.04 -21.92 13.23
CA ALA A 33 -1.47 -21.64 13.36
C ALA A 33 -2.34 -22.55 12.47
N TYR A 34 -1.75 -23.12 11.41
CA TYR A 34 -2.44 -23.96 10.42
C TYR A 34 -2.05 -25.44 10.49
N VAL A 35 -0.95 -25.77 11.18
CA VAL A 35 -0.48 -27.15 11.38
C VAL A 35 -1.12 -27.72 12.63
N THR A 36 -2.11 -28.59 12.43
CA THR A 36 -2.82 -29.30 13.51
C THR A 36 -2.27 -30.71 13.77
N GLU A 37 -1.53 -31.28 12.79
CA GLU A 37 -0.98 -32.63 12.86
C GLU A 37 0.53 -32.65 12.56
N GLU A 38 1.26 -33.61 13.14
CA GLU A 38 2.70 -33.76 12.92
C GLU A 38 3.06 -34.12 11.46
N SER A 39 2.16 -34.82 10.77
CA SER A 39 2.25 -35.15 9.34
C SER A 39 2.27 -33.91 8.42
N GLN A 40 1.75 -32.77 8.91
CA GLN A 40 1.64 -31.53 8.14
C GLN A 40 2.84 -30.59 8.35
N VAL A 41 3.72 -30.86 9.32
CA VAL A 41 4.89 -30.05 9.64
C VAL A 41 5.86 -29.96 8.46
N GLU A 42 6.18 -31.09 7.83
CA GLU A 42 7.08 -31.13 6.68
C GLU A 42 6.50 -30.46 5.42
N PRO A 43 5.26 -30.77 4.98
CA PRO A 43 4.62 -30.09 3.86
C PRO A 43 4.46 -28.59 4.05
N ALA A 44 4.08 -28.16 5.26
CA ALA A 44 3.93 -26.74 5.59
C ALA A 44 5.27 -26.00 5.53
N THR A 45 6.33 -26.64 6.03
CA THR A 45 7.70 -26.09 5.96
C THR A 45 8.19 -25.99 4.51
N ALA A 46 7.91 -26.99 3.68
CA ALA A 46 8.25 -26.97 2.26
C ALA A 46 7.44 -25.93 1.48
N GLY A 47 6.15 -25.74 1.81
CA GLY A 47 5.29 -24.73 1.20
C GLY A 47 5.77 -23.28 1.44
N ALA A 48 6.45 -23.04 2.56
CA ALA A 48 7.02 -21.73 2.89
C ALA A 48 8.30 -21.38 2.11
N GLU A 49 8.87 -22.32 1.35
CA GLU A 49 10.12 -22.11 0.60
C GLU A 49 10.06 -20.92 -0.36
N ALA A 50 8.97 -20.79 -1.12
CA ALA A 50 8.81 -19.70 -2.08
C ALA A 50 8.82 -18.33 -1.40
N MET A 51 8.17 -18.23 -0.22
CA MET A 51 8.13 -17.02 0.58
C MET A 51 9.50 -16.68 1.17
N LEU A 52 10.25 -17.69 1.65
CA LEU A 52 11.61 -17.49 2.17
C LEU A 52 12.60 -17.05 1.08
N LYS A 53 12.51 -17.63 -0.12
CA LYS A 53 13.30 -17.19 -1.29
C LYS A 53 12.97 -15.76 -1.70
N LEU A 54 11.69 -15.36 -1.61
CA LEU A 54 11.30 -13.97 -1.87
C LEU A 54 11.92 -13.01 -0.85
N PHE A 55 11.92 -13.37 0.44
CA PHE A 55 12.57 -12.56 1.47
C PHE A 55 14.08 -12.43 1.27
N GLN A 56 14.75 -13.52 0.88
CA GLN A 56 16.18 -13.49 0.54
C GLN A 56 16.43 -12.61 -0.69
N SER A 57 15.64 -12.75 -1.75
CA SER A 57 15.75 -11.91 -2.95
C SER A 57 15.55 -10.42 -2.65
N TYR A 58 14.58 -10.07 -1.79
CA TYR A 58 14.33 -8.69 -1.38
C TYR A 58 15.48 -8.13 -0.54
N ALA A 59 16.01 -8.92 0.40
CA ALA A 59 17.16 -8.53 1.22
C ALA A 59 18.40 -8.29 0.35
N ASP A 60 18.69 -9.19 -0.58
CA ASP A 60 19.85 -9.08 -1.48
C ASP A 60 19.71 -7.91 -2.46
N ASN A 61 18.50 -7.65 -2.97
CA ASN A 61 18.25 -6.50 -3.84
C ASN A 61 18.51 -5.18 -3.10
N ARG A 62 18.06 -5.08 -1.84
CA ARG A 62 18.34 -3.90 -1.00
C ARG A 62 19.83 -3.73 -0.73
N VAL A 63 20.55 -4.79 -0.39
CA VAL A 63 22.00 -4.69 -0.15
C VAL A 63 22.74 -4.26 -1.42
N ASN A 64 22.36 -4.81 -2.58
CA ASN A 64 22.99 -4.47 -3.85
C ASN A 64 22.68 -3.03 -4.31
N THR A 65 21.46 -2.55 -4.13
CA THR A 65 21.09 -1.16 -4.42
C THR A 65 21.84 -0.18 -3.51
N PHE A 66 21.91 -0.45 -2.20
CA PHE A 66 22.70 0.36 -1.27
C PHE A 66 24.20 0.37 -1.60
N LYS A 67 24.78 -0.78 -1.99
CA LYS A 67 26.18 -0.85 -2.42
C LYS A 67 26.42 -0.03 -3.69
N ALA A 68 25.56 -0.16 -4.69
CA ALA A 68 25.68 0.58 -5.94
C ALA A 68 25.57 2.09 -5.71
N GLU A 69 24.64 2.53 -4.87
CA GLU A 69 24.50 3.94 -4.48
C GLU A 69 25.72 4.41 -3.66
N SER A 70 26.18 3.63 -2.69
CA SER A 70 27.35 3.99 -1.88
C SER A 70 28.62 4.10 -2.73
N GLU A 71 28.82 3.22 -3.72
CA GLU A 71 29.95 3.31 -4.65
C GLU A 71 29.85 4.53 -5.56
N LYS A 72 28.63 4.89 -6.00
CA LYS A 72 28.39 6.11 -6.76
C LYS A 72 28.73 7.35 -5.94
N TYR A 73 28.24 7.45 -4.72
CA TYR A 73 28.55 8.57 -3.82
C TYR A 73 30.02 8.63 -3.45
N LYS A 74 30.69 7.48 -3.29
CA LYS A 74 32.14 7.44 -3.02
C LYS A 74 32.94 7.95 -4.22
N LYS A 75 32.59 7.53 -5.44
CA LYS A 75 33.20 8.05 -6.67
C LYS A 75 32.97 9.55 -6.84
N GLU A 76 31.75 10.02 -6.60
CA GLU A 76 31.45 11.45 -6.64
C GLU A 76 32.27 12.22 -5.59
N ALA A 77 32.37 11.71 -4.35
CA ALA A 77 33.17 12.33 -3.30
C ALA A 77 34.67 12.36 -3.64
N ASP A 78 35.22 11.28 -4.20
CA ASP A 78 36.61 11.22 -4.64
C ASP A 78 36.86 12.16 -5.84
N ASP A 79 35.92 12.29 -6.79
CA ASP A 79 35.99 13.25 -7.89
C ASP A 79 35.93 14.70 -7.40
N TRP A 80 35.05 15.01 -6.43
CA TRP A 80 35.00 16.33 -5.77
C TRP A 80 36.31 16.62 -5.04
N LYS A 81 36.90 15.63 -4.37
CA LYS A 81 38.17 15.77 -3.66
C LYS A 81 39.34 15.97 -4.62
N ALA A 82 39.41 15.23 -5.72
CA ALA A 82 40.42 15.40 -6.76
C ALA A 82 40.30 16.76 -7.47
N LYS A 83 39.07 17.27 -7.64
CA LYS A 83 38.80 18.60 -8.20
C LYS A 83 39.19 19.72 -7.23
N ALA A 84 39.01 19.50 -5.93
CA ALA A 84 39.49 20.41 -4.88
C ALA A 84 41.02 20.41 -4.76
N GLU A 85 41.67 19.25 -4.86
CA GLU A 85 43.15 19.13 -4.80
C GLU A 85 43.83 19.74 -6.05
N LYS A 86 43.24 19.62 -7.24
CA LYS A 86 43.72 20.33 -8.45
C LYS A 86 43.55 21.85 -8.39
N SER A 87 42.76 22.38 -7.45
CA SER A 87 42.56 23.83 -7.28
C SER A 87 43.62 24.48 -6.36
N ASN A 88 44.61 23.74 -5.86
CA ASN A 88 45.67 24.23 -4.97
C ASN A 88 46.97 24.68 -5.69
N GLU A 89 46.98 24.84 -7.02
CA GLU A 89 48.09 25.56 -7.66
C GLU A 89 47.97 27.07 -7.33
N PRO A 90 49.04 27.73 -6.85
CA PRO A 90 48.95 29.09 -6.34
C PRO A 90 48.66 30.05 -7.50
N THR A 91 47.41 30.47 -7.61
CA THR A 91 47.00 31.49 -8.57
C THR A 91 47.38 32.87 -8.03
N PRO A 92 48.04 33.73 -8.81
CA PRO A 92 48.31 35.10 -8.39
C PRO A 92 46.99 35.88 -8.32
N ALA A 93 46.80 36.65 -7.24
CA ALA A 93 45.65 37.53 -7.05
C ALA A 93 45.78 38.82 -7.91
N PRO A 94 44.71 39.61 -8.08
CA PRO A 94 43.52 39.32 -8.90
C PRO A 94 43.28 40.45 -9.94
N SER A 95 42.47 40.19 -10.96
CA SER A 95 41.77 41.28 -11.67
C SER A 95 40.37 40.86 -12.12
N ALA A 96 39.46 41.83 -12.04
CA ALA A 96 38.02 41.74 -12.17
C ALA A 96 37.55 41.02 -13.45
N GLY A 97 36.68 40.03 -13.27
CA GLY A 97 36.07 39.27 -14.37
C GLY A 97 34.93 38.42 -13.85
N ASN A 98 33.73 39.00 -13.88
CA ASN A 98 32.50 38.55 -13.24
C ASN A 98 31.86 37.33 -13.94
N GLN A 99 32.48 36.14 -13.87
CA GLN A 99 31.87 34.91 -14.43
C GLN A 99 31.89 33.67 -13.52
N GLY A 100 32.81 33.56 -12.55
CA GLY A 100 32.77 32.46 -11.55
C GLY A 100 31.76 32.66 -10.41
N ASN A 101 31.22 33.87 -10.28
CA ASN A 101 30.28 34.27 -9.23
C ASN A 101 28.82 33.98 -9.63
N ALA A 102 28.48 34.06 -10.91
CA ALA A 102 27.08 34.06 -11.36
C ALA A 102 26.41 32.69 -11.19
N GLU A 103 27.10 31.59 -11.54
CA GLU A 103 26.55 30.25 -11.38
C GLU A 103 26.49 29.81 -9.91
N MET A 104 27.50 30.16 -9.10
CA MET A 104 27.50 29.90 -7.67
C MET A 104 26.39 30.70 -6.97
N ASN A 105 26.21 31.98 -7.32
CA ASN A 105 25.12 32.79 -6.81
C ASN A 105 23.75 32.27 -7.27
N ALA A 106 23.61 31.81 -8.52
CA ALA A 106 22.38 31.19 -8.99
C ALA A 106 22.06 29.87 -8.28
N ILE A 107 23.07 29.07 -7.93
CA ILE A 107 22.90 27.85 -7.12
C ILE A 107 22.49 28.22 -5.69
N ILE A 108 23.16 29.18 -5.06
CA ILE A 108 22.83 29.65 -3.70
C ILE A 108 21.42 30.26 -3.67
N GLU A 109 21.04 31.02 -4.69
CA GLU A 109 19.71 31.61 -4.82
C GLU A 109 18.63 30.54 -5.01
N LYS A 110 18.89 29.51 -5.83
CA LYS A 110 18.01 28.33 -5.93
C LYS A 110 17.95 27.53 -4.63
N LEU A 111 19.07 27.38 -3.91
CA LEU A 111 19.12 26.67 -2.64
C LEU A 111 18.32 27.42 -1.57
N ASN A 112 18.46 28.75 -1.50
CA ASN A 112 17.67 29.61 -0.62
C ASN A 112 16.19 29.61 -1.01
N THR A 113 15.87 29.61 -2.30
CA THR A 113 14.48 29.52 -2.78
C THR A 113 13.86 28.17 -2.44
N LEU A 114 14.60 27.07 -2.58
CA LEU A 114 14.15 25.74 -2.19
C LEU A 114 14.01 25.62 -0.68
N GLN A 115 14.94 26.19 0.09
CA GLN A 115 14.88 26.21 1.54
C GLN A 115 13.69 27.05 2.04
N ASN A 116 13.42 28.18 1.39
CA ASN A 116 12.24 29.00 1.67
C ASN A 116 10.95 28.28 1.27
N SER A 117 10.90 27.61 0.10
CA SER A 117 9.70 26.85 -0.29
C SER A 117 9.49 25.62 0.59
N PHE A 118 10.56 24.98 1.07
CA PHE A 118 10.48 23.88 2.03
C PHE A 118 10.03 24.39 3.40
N ALA A 119 10.52 25.55 3.85
CA ALA A 119 10.07 26.19 5.07
C ALA A 119 8.61 26.66 4.96
N GLU A 120 8.19 27.18 3.81
CA GLU A 120 6.79 27.55 3.52
C GLU A 120 5.89 26.33 3.36
N PHE A 121 6.39 25.23 2.79
CA PHE A 121 5.67 23.96 2.71
C PHE A 121 5.49 23.32 4.09
N GLN A 122 6.54 23.35 4.92
CA GLN A 122 6.47 22.96 6.34
C GLN A 122 5.52 23.88 7.12
N LYS A 123 5.58 25.19 6.88
CA LYS A 123 4.63 26.16 7.45
C LYS A 123 3.21 25.92 6.95
N GLY A 124 3.00 25.55 5.70
CA GLY A 124 1.69 25.21 5.14
C GLY A 124 1.13 23.91 5.72
N LYS A 125 2.01 22.91 5.94
CA LYS A 125 1.68 21.67 6.69
C LYS A 125 1.43 21.90 8.18
N THR A 126 1.91 22.99 8.78
CA THR A 126 1.72 23.31 10.22
C THR A 126 0.69 24.41 10.46
N ALA A 127 0.35 25.21 9.45
CA ALA A 127 -0.69 26.25 9.50
C ALA A 127 -2.09 25.65 9.50
N GLU A 128 -2.25 24.50 8.84
CA GLU A 128 -3.45 23.69 8.94
C GLU A 128 -3.44 22.90 10.26
N SER A 129 -4.50 23.04 11.05
CA SER A 129 -4.62 22.34 12.32
C SER A 129 -4.54 20.83 12.09
N LEU A 130 -4.05 20.09 13.08
CA LEU A 130 -3.95 18.63 13.01
C LEU A 130 -5.31 17.96 12.70
N LYS A 131 -6.41 18.60 13.10
CA LYS A 131 -7.78 18.17 12.76
C LYS A 131 -8.10 18.35 11.29
N GLU A 132 -7.76 19.50 10.71
CA GLU A 132 -7.95 19.75 9.28
C GLU A 132 -7.07 18.82 8.43
N GLN A 133 -5.84 18.54 8.87
CA GLN A 133 -4.98 17.54 8.23
C GLN A 133 -5.61 16.14 8.23
N PHE A 134 -6.20 15.74 9.36
CA PHE A 134 -6.97 14.49 9.44
C PHE A 134 -8.14 14.49 8.45
N VAL A 135 -8.95 15.55 8.43
CA VAL A 135 -10.10 15.67 7.53
C VAL A 135 -9.68 15.59 6.06
N ARG A 136 -8.58 16.25 5.68
CA ARG A 136 -8.01 16.14 4.32
C ARG A 136 -7.64 14.70 3.98
N LEU A 137 -6.92 14.00 4.87
CA LEU A 137 -6.53 12.60 4.66
C LEU A 137 -7.76 11.69 4.47
N MET A 138 -8.84 11.92 5.21
CA MET A 138 -10.07 11.16 5.06
C MET A 138 -10.75 11.44 3.71
N LYS A 139 -10.77 12.70 3.29
CA LYS A 139 -11.34 13.13 2.01
C LYS A 139 -10.55 12.56 0.82
N GLU A 140 -9.22 12.56 0.88
CA GLU A 140 -8.35 11.94 -0.13
C GLU A 140 -8.62 10.44 -0.29
N LYS A 141 -9.01 9.76 0.78
CA LYS A 141 -9.36 8.33 0.79
C LYS A 141 -10.84 8.06 0.48
N ASN A 142 -11.60 9.08 0.09
CA ASN A 142 -13.04 8.99 -0.18
C ASN A 142 -13.87 8.45 0.99
N ILE A 143 -13.41 8.67 2.23
CA ILE A 143 -14.15 8.25 3.42
C ILE A 143 -15.19 9.35 3.75
N PRO A 144 -16.48 9.00 3.93
CA PRO A 144 -17.52 9.99 4.26
C PRO A 144 -17.30 10.65 5.63
N GLU A 145 -17.55 11.96 5.73
CA GLU A 145 -17.44 12.71 7.00
C GLU A 145 -18.33 12.16 8.12
N SER A 146 -19.51 11.65 7.76
CA SER A 146 -20.42 10.97 8.68
C SER A 146 -19.78 9.76 9.38
N TYR A 147 -18.78 9.12 8.76
CA TYR A 147 -18.10 7.97 9.35
C TYR A 147 -17.11 8.34 10.45
N TYR A 148 -16.38 9.46 10.30
CA TYR A 148 -15.27 9.81 11.19
C TYR A 148 -15.51 11.04 12.06
N SER A 149 -16.55 11.83 11.79
CA SER A 149 -16.87 13.06 12.55
C SER A 149 -16.94 12.84 14.05
N HIS A 150 -17.53 11.72 14.50
CA HIS A 150 -17.61 11.39 15.92
C HIS A 150 -16.24 11.11 16.56
N SER A 151 -15.30 10.55 15.80
CA SER A 151 -13.94 10.27 16.26
C SER A 151 -13.11 11.53 16.55
N LEU A 152 -13.58 12.68 16.06
CA LEU A 152 -12.94 13.99 16.24
C LEU A 152 -13.51 14.80 17.41
N VAL A 153 -14.69 14.43 17.92
CA VAL A 153 -15.34 15.16 19.02
C VAL A 153 -14.48 15.09 20.28
N GLY A 154 -14.09 16.24 20.82
CA GLY A 154 -13.27 16.35 22.03
C GLY A 154 -11.84 15.82 21.90
N ARG A 155 -11.41 15.43 20.70
CA ARG A 155 -10.05 14.96 20.45
C ARG A 155 -9.15 16.12 20.10
N ASP A 156 -8.02 16.25 20.78
CA ASP A 156 -6.90 17.09 20.34
C ASP A 156 -5.72 16.19 20.00
N PHE A 157 -5.07 16.49 18.87
CA PHE A 157 -3.91 15.74 18.41
C PHE A 157 -2.65 16.34 19.01
N ALA A 158 -1.77 15.49 19.53
CA ALA A 158 -0.48 15.92 20.08
C ALA A 158 0.51 16.28 18.97
N ASP A 159 0.49 15.54 17.86
CA ASP A 159 1.39 15.70 16.73
C ASP A 159 0.81 15.07 15.45
N ILE A 160 1.57 15.14 14.37
CA ILE A 160 1.22 14.57 13.06
C ILE A 160 1.17 13.03 13.10
N SER A 161 1.98 12.37 13.94
CA SER A 161 1.96 10.91 14.06
C SER A 161 0.65 10.41 14.67
N ALA A 162 0.08 11.16 15.62
CA ALA A 162 -1.23 10.90 16.18
C ALA A 162 -2.35 11.05 15.12
N VAL A 163 -2.22 12.03 14.21
CA VAL A 163 -3.13 12.20 13.06
C VAL A 163 -3.06 10.99 12.13
N GLU A 164 -1.85 10.58 11.74
CA GLU A 164 -1.63 9.44 10.83
C GLU A 164 -2.13 8.13 11.45
N THR A 165 -1.89 7.92 12.74
CA THR A 165 -2.36 6.72 13.46
C THR A 165 -3.88 6.61 13.43
N LEU A 166 -4.59 7.70 13.75
CA LEU A 166 -6.05 7.69 13.68
C LEU A 166 -6.53 7.55 12.23
N ALA A 167 -5.86 8.22 11.29
CA ALA A 167 -6.24 8.16 9.88
C ALA A 167 -6.16 6.74 9.33
N ASN A 168 -5.10 6.00 9.67
CA ASN A 168 -4.95 4.60 9.30
C ASN A 168 -6.03 3.72 9.96
N ALA A 169 -6.29 3.90 11.26
CA ALA A 169 -7.32 3.14 11.96
C ALA A 169 -8.72 3.36 11.37
N VAL A 170 -9.08 4.61 11.04
CA VAL A 170 -10.36 4.93 10.40
C VAL A 170 -10.44 4.37 8.98
N THR A 171 -9.35 4.42 8.22
CA THR A 171 -9.27 3.84 6.87
C THR A 171 -9.47 2.32 6.90
N GLU A 172 -8.79 1.63 7.82
CA GLU A 172 -8.92 0.18 7.99
C GLU A 172 -10.33 -0.20 8.43
N GLY A 173 -10.91 0.54 9.38
CA GLY A 173 -12.28 0.32 9.84
C GLY A 173 -13.30 0.48 8.71
N PHE A 174 -13.15 1.54 7.91
CA PHE A 174 -14.02 1.79 6.76
C PHE A 174 -13.88 0.69 5.70
N GLY A 175 -12.65 0.27 5.38
CA GLY A 175 -12.41 -0.81 4.43
C GLY A 175 -13.00 -2.15 4.88
N LYS A 176 -12.92 -2.48 6.18
CA LYS A 176 -13.57 -3.67 6.74
C LYS A 176 -15.09 -3.58 6.65
N GLN A 177 -15.68 -2.42 6.95
CA GLN A 177 -17.13 -2.23 6.82
C GLN A 177 -17.58 -2.41 5.37
N GLU A 178 -16.88 -1.82 4.40
CA GLU A 178 -17.18 -2.01 2.98
C GLU A 178 -17.09 -3.49 2.58
N GLN A 179 -16.07 -4.20 3.08
CA GLN A 179 -15.93 -5.64 2.86
C GLN A 179 -17.08 -6.43 3.49
N GLU A 180 -17.50 -6.10 4.72
CA GLU A 180 -18.64 -6.72 5.39
C GLU A 180 -19.96 -6.43 4.68
N LEU A 181 -20.16 -5.21 4.18
CA LEU A 181 -21.34 -4.83 3.40
C LEU A 181 -21.36 -5.53 2.05
N SER A 182 -20.22 -5.64 1.38
CA SER A 182 -20.08 -6.42 0.15
C SER A 182 -20.31 -7.91 0.41
N ALA A 183 -19.83 -8.46 1.53
CA ALA A 183 -20.02 -9.86 1.89
C ALA A 183 -21.46 -10.16 2.32
N ARG A 184 -22.11 -9.23 3.02
CA ARG A 184 -23.53 -9.33 3.37
C ARG A 184 -24.44 -9.12 2.18
N GLY A 185 -24.07 -8.27 1.22
CA GLY A 185 -24.83 -8.00 0.00
C GLY A 185 -26.34 -7.91 0.23
N PHE A 186 -27.07 -8.63 -0.60
CA PHE A 186 -28.53 -8.79 -0.57
C PHE A 186 -29.01 -9.93 0.34
N SER A 187 -28.22 -10.35 1.34
CA SER A 187 -28.57 -11.49 2.22
C SER A 187 -29.91 -11.34 2.97
N TYR A 188 -30.40 -10.10 3.12
CA TYR A 188 -31.71 -9.81 3.73
C TYR A 188 -32.83 -9.58 2.72
N SER A 189 -32.54 -9.48 1.41
CA SER A 189 -33.60 -9.50 0.40
C SER A 189 -33.93 -10.94 0.07
N LYS A 190 -35.13 -11.36 0.45
CA LYS A 190 -35.73 -12.57 -0.10
C LYS A 190 -35.91 -12.34 -1.60
N ALA A 191 -35.43 -13.27 -2.44
CA ALA A 191 -35.85 -13.28 -3.83
C ALA A 191 -37.39 -13.30 -3.88
N PRO A 192 -38.03 -12.60 -4.84
CA PRO A 192 -39.47 -12.69 -5.01
C PRO A 192 -39.93 -14.15 -4.98
N ASP A 193 -40.99 -14.46 -4.23
CA ASP A 193 -41.47 -15.85 -4.02
C ASP A 193 -41.86 -16.55 -5.33
N THR A 194 -42.09 -15.76 -6.38
CA THR A 194 -42.19 -16.22 -7.77
C THR A 194 -41.00 -15.65 -8.54
N PRO A 195 -40.04 -16.48 -8.98
CA PRO A 195 -39.39 -16.17 -10.24
C PRO A 195 -40.54 -16.04 -11.25
N ASP A 196 -40.66 -14.91 -11.95
CA ASP A 196 -41.37 -14.94 -13.22
C ASP A 196 -40.65 -16.00 -14.05
N ASP A 197 -41.24 -17.19 -14.09
CA ASP A 197 -40.79 -18.29 -14.88
C ASP A 197 -41.05 -17.87 -16.32
N PRO A 198 -40.02 -17.44 -17.07
CA PRO A 198 -40.24 -16.89 -18.40
C PRO A 198 -40.92 -17.93 -19.30
N GLN A 199 -40.73 -19.22 -19.00
CA GLN A 199 -41.39 -20.30 -19.72
C GLN A 199 -42.90 -20.34 -19.48
N LYS A 200 -43.39 -20.00 -18.28
CA LYS A 200 -44.84 -19.93 -18.01
C LYS A 200 -45.50 -18.74 -18.69
N GLU A 201 -44.81 -17.61 -18.76
CA GLU A 201 -45.31 -16.46 -19.52
C GLU A 201 -45.33 -16.76 -21.03
N GLU A 202 -44.27 -17.38 -21.56
CA GLU A 202 -44.20 -17.81 -22.97
C GLU A 202 -45.28 -18.86 -23.31
N GLU A 203 -45.51 -19.86 -22.46
CA GLU A 203 -46.57 -20.84 -22.63
C GLU A 203 -47.98 -20.23 -22.52
N ALA A 204 -48.18 -19.25 -21.63
CA ALA A 204 -49.44 -18.54 -21.50
C ALA A 204 -49.73 -17.68 -22.75
N ILE A 205 -48.73 -17.01 -23.30
CA ILE A 205 -48.84 -16.22 -24.52
C ILE A 205 -49.11 -17.14 -25.73
N ALA A 206 -48.41 -18.28 -25.83
CA ALA A 206 -48.63 -19.24 -26.91
C ALA A 206 -50.06 -19.82 -26.89
N ASN A 207 -50.55 -20.23 -25.72
CA ASN A 207 -51.92 -20.72 -25.56
C ASN A 207 -52.97 -19.65 -25.89
N LEU A 208 -52.71 -18.38 -25.55
CA LEU A 208 -53.62 -17.28 -25.88
C LEU A 208 -53.69 -17.02 -27.38
N ILE A 209 -52.54 -17.04 -28.06
CA ILE A 209 -52.45 -16.89 -29.53
C ILE A 209 -53.19 -18.02 -30.23
N GLU A 210 -53.01 -19.26 -29.77
CA GLU A 210 -53.70 -20.43 -30.35
C GLU A 210 -55.22 -20.33 -30.16
N GLN A 211 -55.67 -19.95 -28.97
CA GLN A 211 -57.08 -19.78 -28.66
C GLN A 211 -57.74 -18.63 -29.46
N GLU A 212 -57.04 -17.50 -29.66
CA GLU A 212 -57.53 -16.41 -30.50
C GLU A 212 -57.54 -16.79 -31.99
N THR A 213 -56.55 -17.56 -32.44
CA THR A 213 -56.50 -18.06 -33.83
C THR A 213 -57.64 -19.03 -34.12
N GLU A 214 -57.98 -19.91 -33.18
CA GLU A 214 -59.14 -20.79 -33.29
C GLU A 214 -60.47 -20.01 -33.30
N LYS A 215 -60.60 -18.96 -32.48
CA LYS A 215 -61.79 -18.08 -32.48
C LYS A 215 -61.96 -17.32 -33.80
N LEU A 216 -60.86 -16.86 -34.41
CA LEU A 216 -60.86 -16.17 -35.70
C LEU A 216 -61.19 -17.09 -36.89
N THR A 217 -60.77 -18.36 -36.82
CA THR A 217 -61.07 -19.36 -37.85
C THR A 217 -62.49 -19.92 -37.74
N THR A 218 -63.05 -19.99 -36.54
CA THR A 218 -64.45 -20.40 -36.30
C THR A 218 -65.47 -19.28 -36.49
N SER A 219 -65.10 -18.00 -36.29
CA SER A 219 -65.98 -16.84 -36.57
C SER A 219 -66.11 -16.47 -38.06
N ASN A 220 -65.32 -17.06 -38.95
CA ASN A 220 -65.37 -16.84 -40.40
C ASN A 220 -66.07 -17.97 -41.16
N LYS A 221 -66.87 -18.80 -40.48
CA LYS A 221 -67.65 -19.90 -41.04
C LYS A 221 -69.14 -19.66 -40.81
#